data_AF-A0A3D1U3D0-F1
#
_entry.id   AF-A0A3D1U3D0-F1
#
_cell.length_a   1.000
_cell.length_b   1.000
_cell.length_c   1.000
_cell.angle_alpha   90.00
_cell.angle_beta   90.00
_cell.angle_gamma   90.00
#
_symmetry.space_group_name_H-M   'P 1'
#
loop_
_entity.id
_entity.type
_entity.pdbx_description
1 polymer ?
#
loop_
_entity_poly.entity_id
_entity_poly.type
_entity_poly.pdbx_seq_one_letter_code
_entity_poly.pdbx_strand_id
1 'polypeptide(L)'
;MLGLAEGIVALTVVRSPVALAAAFALAVLVLAPPGLKAAERTAQPPKSEEIAPLLGYVETHWQSGDTLYLSARAQYAFRYYMECNDCSGNVRAVGRRLWPYTPTAGHDQTSPAIMPRTSALVLGTSYRHQLKDYPADVNRLRGRGRVWVLFTHNFPFDLKTLTSPFQRNGKQLDERADGIAAVFLYDFAS
;
A
#
# COMPACT_ATOMS: atom_id res chain seq x y z
N MET A 1 -21.91 24.39 -18.35
CA MET A 1 -21.28 23.42 -19.28
C MET A 1 -21.51 23.86 -20.72
N LEU A 2 -20.76 24.88 -21.20
CA LEU A 2 -20.96 25.44 -22.55
C LEU A 2 -19.66 25.48 -23.40
N GLY A 3 -18.54 24.95 -22.88
CA GLY A 3 -17.23 25.09 -23.54
C GLY A 3 -16.83 23.97 -24.52
N LEU A 4 -17.56 22.85 -24.56
CA LEU A 4 -17.20 21.70 -25.41
C LEU A 4 -17.89 21.72 -26.79
N ALA A 5 -18.97 22.50 -26.96
CA ALA A 5 -19.73 22.51 -28.22
C ALA A 5 -19.18 23.48 -29.28
N GLU A 6 -18.50 24.57 -28.90
CA GLU A 6 -18.01 25.58 -29.86
C GLU A 6 -16.73 25.13 -30.61
N GLY A 7 -15.92 24.24 -30.03
CA GLY A 7 -14.64 23.81 -30.63
C GLY A 7 -14.79 23.03 -31.95
N ILE A 8 -15.89 22.27 -32.10
CA ILE A 8 -16.13 21.45 -33.30
C ILE A 8 -16.60 22.33 -34.48
N VAL A 9 -17.29 23.43 -34.20
CA VAL A 9 -17.81 24.36 -35.23
C VAL A 9 -16.69 25.24 -35.81
N ALA A 10 -15.65 25.57 -35.04
CA ALA A 10 -14.51 26.30 -35.59
C ALA A 10 -13.73 25.50 -36.66
N LEU A 11 -13.73 24.16 -36.56
CA LEU A 11 -13.05 23.27 -37.53
C LEU A 11 -13.75 23.18 -38.88
N THR A 12 -15.05 23.50 -38.97
CA THR A 12 -15.77 23.50 -40.27
C THR A 12 -15.56 24.77 -41.09
N VAL A 13 -14.99 25.83 -40.48
CA VAL A 13 -14.74 27.14 -41.13
C VAL A 13 -13.28 27.28 -41.60
N VAL A 14 -12.37 26.47 -41.04
CA VAL A 14 -10.93 26.52 -41.35
C VAL A 14 -10.61 25.74 -42.62
N ARG A 15 -10.29 26.46 -43.72
CA ARG A 15 -9.87 25.87 -45.02
C ARG A 15 -8.35 25.88 -45.25
N SER A 16 -7.57 26.40 -44.30
CA SER A 16 -6.12 26.50 -44.44
C SER A 16 -5.44 25.18 -44.06
N PRO A 17 -4.54 24.63 -44.92
CA PRO A 17 -3.79 23.41 -44.59
C PRO A 17 -2.89 23.60 -43.37
N VAL A 18 -2.40 24.83 -43.13
CA VAL A 18 -1.55 25.16 -41.98
C VAL A 18 -2.36 25.08 -40.67
N ALA A 19 -3.59 25.57 -40.67
CA ALA A 19 -4.43 25.56 -39.48
C ALA A 19 -4.96 24.15 -39.16
N LEU A 20 -5.23 23.33 -40.18
CA LEU A 20 -5.51 21.89 -39.99
C LEU A 20 -4.30 21.15 -39.40
N ALA A 21 -3.09 21.42 -39.90
CA ALA A 21 -1.87 20.84 -39.35
C ALA A 21 -1.64 21.26 -37.89
N ALA A 22 -1.89 22.52 -37.55
CA ALA A 22 -1.78 23.03 -36.19
C ALA A 22 -2.81 22.40 -35.24
N ALA A 23 -4.07 22.27 -35.68
CA ALA A 23 -5.12 21.61 -34.90
C ALA A 23 -4.80 20.13 -34.66
N PHE A 24 -4.30 19.43 -35.68
CA PHE A 24 -3.85 18.04 -35.56
C PHE A 24 -2.67 17.92 -34.60
N ALA A 25 -1.65 18.77 -34.73
CA ALA A 25 -0.50 18.77 -33.84
C ALA A 25 -0.90 19.03 -32.39
N LEU A 26 -1.84 19.96 -32.15
CA LEU A 26 -2.39 20.22 -30.82
C LEU A 26 -3.17 19.03 -30.28
N ALA A 27 -3.99 18.38 -31.10
CA ALA A 27 -4.72 17.17 -30.72
C ALA A 27 -3.76 16.03 -30.33
N VAL A 28 -2.70 15.81 -31.12
CA VAL A 28 -1.64 14.84 -30.79
C VAL A 28 -0.94 15.22 -29.49
N LEU A 29 -0.58 16.49 -29.31
CA LEU A 29 0.08 16.96 -28.09
C LEU A 29 -0.77 16.74 -26.83
N VAL A 30 -2.08 16.93 -26.92
CA VAL A 30 -3.02 16.74 -25.80
C VAL A 30 -3.33 15.27 -25.55
N LEU A 31 -3.49 14.46 -26.61
CA LEU A 31 -3.94 13.07 -26.50
C LEU A 31 -2.81 12.04 -26.37
N ALA A 32 -1.62 12.33 -26.91
CA ALA A 32 -0.50 11.38 -26.84
C ALA A 32 -0.06 11.10 -25.40
N PRO A 33 0.09 12.07 -24.47
CA PRO A 33 0.48 11.76 -23.10
C PRO A 33 -0.50 10.85 -22.33
N PRO A 34 -1.82 11.11 -22.27
CA PRO A 34 -2.76 10.19 -21.63
C PRO A 34 -2.88 8.86 -22.41
N GLY A 35 -2.77 8.87 -23.74
CA GLY A 35 -2.80 7.67 -24.57
C GLY A 35 -1.61 6.73 -24.31
N LEU A 36 -0.40 7.29 -24.23
CA LEU A 36 0.82 6.54 -23.88
C LEU A 36 0.74 5.99 -22.47
N LYS A 37 0.31 6.79 -21.48
CA LYS A 37 0.09 6.33 -20.10
C LYS A 37 -0.97 5.24 -20.01
N ALA A 38 -2.03 5.32 -20.81
CA ALA A 38 -3.06 4.28 -20.86
C ALA A 38 -2.52 2.99 -21.49
N ALA A 39 -1.78 3.08 -22.60
CA ALA A 39 -1.13 1.92 -23.21
C ALA A 39 -0.13 1.26 -22.26
N GLU A 40 0.67 2.06 -21.55
CA GLU A 40 1.61 1.59 -20.53
C GLU A 40 0.88 0.89 -19.37
N ARG A 41 -0.21 1.47 -18.85
CA ARG A 41 -1.02 0.86 -17.79
C ARG A 41 -1.77 -0.40 -18.22
N THR A 42 -2.07 -0.56 -19.50
CA THR A 42 -2.64 -1.80 -20.03
C THR A 42 -1.57 -2.88 -20.20
N ALA A 43 -0.37 -2.50 -20.66
CA ALA A 43 0.76 -3.41 -20.81
C ALA A 43 1.39 -3.81 -19.47
N GLN A 44 1.37 -2.89 -18.49
CA GLN A 44 1.86 -3.05 -17.13
C GLN A 44 0.78 -2.58 -16.16
N PRO A 45 -0.25 -3.41 -15.90
CA PRO A 45 -1.29 -3.07 -14.94
C PRO A 45 -0.65 -2.67 -13.60
N PRO A 46 -1.15 -1.59 -12.95
CA PRO A 46 -0.66 -1.20 -11.64
C PRO A 46 -0.65 -2.41 -10.71
N LYS A 47 0.49 -2.66 -10.08
CA LYS A 47 0.58 -3.71 -9.06
C LYS A 47 -0.40 -3.35 -7.96
N SER A 48 -1.35 -4.25 -7.69
CA SER A 48 -2.35 -4.05 -6.65
C SER A 48 -1.66 -3.99 -5.27
N GLU A 49 -2.11 -3.08 -4.40
CA GLU A 49 -1.80 -3.11 -2.96
C GLU A 49 -2.73 -4.09 -2.22
N GLU A 50 -3.04 -5.22 -2.87
CA GLU A 50 -3.94 -6.21 -2.31
C GLU A 50 -3.23 -6.92 -1.15
N ILE A 51 -3.76 -6.74 0.05
CA ILE A 51 -3.19 -7.39 1.25
C ILE A 51 -4.09 -8.48 1.81
N ALA A 52 -5.29 -8.66 1.26
CA ALA A 52 -6.17 -9.77 1.63
C ALA A 52 -5.46 -11.14 1.56
N PRO A 53 -4.76 -11.52 0.47
CA PRO A 53 -4.06 -12.80 0.41
C PRO A 53 -2.90 -12.88 1.42
N LEU A 54 -2.23 -11.76 1.69
CA LEU A 54 -1.16 -11.71 2.71
C LEU A 54 -1.72 -11.88 4.12
N LEU A 55 -2.83 -11.23 4.45
CA LEU A 55 -3.50 -11.37 5.75
C LEU A 55 -4.05 -12.78 5.95
N GLY A 56 -4.64 -13.38 4.91
CA GLY A 56 -5.06 -14.78 4.93
C GLY A 56 -3.88 -15.75 5.09
N TYR A 57 -2.73 -15.42 4.49
CA TYR A 57 -1.50 -16.19 4.68
C TYR A 57 -1.01 -16.13 6.13
N VAL A 58 -0.96 -14.92 6.73
CA VAL A 58 -0.61 -14.74 8.15
C VAL A 58 -1.58 -15.50 9.05
N GLU A 59 -2.88 -15.43 8.78
CA GLU A 59 -3.92 -16.12 9.55
C GLU A 59 -3.68 -17.65 9.58
N THR A 60 -3.43 -18.26 8.44
CA THR A 60 -3.24 -19.72 8.34
C THR A 60 -1.94 -20.22 8.97
N HIS A 61 -0.95 -19.33 9.17
CA HIS A 61 0.34 -19.64 9.78
C HIS A 61 0.51 -19.03 11.18
N TRP A 62 -0.57 -18.43 11.71
CA TRP A 62 -0.58 -17.76 13.01
C TRP A 62 -0.46 -18.78 14.14
N GLN A 63 0.44 -18.53 15.08
CA GLN A 63 0.57 -19.30 16.33
C GLN A 63 0.26 -18.44 17.55
N SER A 64 -0.07 -19.09 18.66
CA SER A 64 -0.23 -18.40 19.94
C SER A 64 1.09 -17.72 20.33
N GLY A 65 1.02 -16.43 20.63
CA GLY A 65 2.20 -15.60 20.94
C GLY A 65 2.79 -14.84 19.75
N ASP A 66 2.31 -15.09 18.52
CA ASP A 66 2.71 -14.29 17.36
C ASP A 66 2.32 -12.81 17.54
N THR A 67 3.08 -11.92 16.92
CA THR A 67 2.79 -10.49 16.81
C THR A 67 2.71 -10.07 15.35
N LEU A 68 1.71 -9.26 14.99
CA LEU A 68 1.64 -8.58 13.70
C LEU A 68 2.13 -7.14 13.87
N TYR A 69 3.32 -6.86 13.34
CA TYR A 69 3.78 -5.51 13.11
C TYR A 69 3.24 -4.99 11.78
N LEU A 70 2.45 -3.93 11.83
CA LEU A 70 2.00 -3.17 10.67
C LEU A 70 2.94 -1.99 10.47
N SER A 71 3.57 -1.90 9.30
CA SER A 71 4.22 -0.65 8.92
C SER A 71 3.21 0.50 8.95
N ALA A 72 3.68 1.70 9.26
CA ALA A 72 2.83 2.89 9.34
C ALA A 72 1.96 3.12 8.09
N ARG A 73 2.42 2.67 6.91
CA ARG A 73 1.64 2.77 5.66
C ARG A 73 0.63 1.66 5.47
N ALA A 74 0.88 0.49 6.03
CA ALA A 74 -0.03 -0.65 5.95
C ALA A 74 -1.35 -0.41 6.69
N GLN A 75 -1.40 0.54 7.63
CA GLN A 75 -2.55 0.73 8.51
C GLN A 75 -3.88 1.02 7.80
N TYR A 76 -3.85 1.76 6.68
CA TYR A 76 -5.08 2.15 5.98
C TYR A 76 -5.63 0.98 5.18
N ALA A 77 -4.77 0.29 4.43
CA ALA A 77 -5.14 -0.95 3.75
C ALA A 77 -5.60 -2.00 4.77
N PHE A 78 -4.88 -2.18 5.88
CA PHE A 78 -5.27 -3.10 6.95
C PHE A 78 -6.67 -2.79 7.46
N ARG A 79 -6.93 -1.54 7.85
CA ARG A 79 -8.25 -1.12 8.32
C ARG A 79 -9.34 -1.36 7.28
N TYR A 80 -9.08 -1.00 6.01
CA TYR A 80 -10.01 -1.23 4.91
C TYR A 80 -10.43 -2.70 4.82
N TYR A 81 -9.48 -3.64 4.84
CA TYR A 81 -9.79 -5.07 4.78
C TYR A 81 -10.37 -5.63 6.09
N MET A 82 -10.14 -4.99 7.23
CA MET A 82 -10.78 -5.36 8.50
C MET A 82 -12.21 -4.84 8.64
N GLU A 83 -12.58 -3.78 7.92
CA GLU A 83 -13.91 -3.15 8.00
C GLU A 83 -14.82 -3.53 6.82
N CYS A 84 -14.26 -3.84 5.64
CA CYS A 84 -15.05 -4.20 4.47
C CYS A 84 -15.79 -5.53 4.67
N ASN A 85 -17.10 -5.55 4.36
CA ASN A 85 -17.92 -6.76 4.43
C ASN A 85 -17.64 -7.75 3.28
N ASP A 86 -17.44 -7.24 2.07
CA ASP A 86 -17.42 -8.06 0.84
C ASP A 86 -16.02 -8.23 0.22
N CYS A 87 -15.01 -7.50 0.71
CA CYS A 87 -13.67 -7.46 0.11
C CYS A 87 -12.67 -8.43 0.75
N SER A 88 -12.99 -8.98 1.92
CA SER A 88 -12.01 -9.63 2.81
C SER A 88 -12.19 -11.14 2.93
N GLY A 89 -13.24 -11.72 2.36
CA GLY A 89 -13.64 -13.10 2.69
C GLY A 89 -13.67 -13.30 4.22
N ASN A 90 -13.04 -14.37 4.71
CA ASN A 90 -12.96 -14.71 6.14
C ASN A 90 -11.98 -13.84 6.95
N VAL A 91 -11.08 -13.10 6.28
CA VAL A 91 -9.99 -12.33 6.92
C VAL A 91 -10.52 -11.32 7.93
N ARG A 92 -11.70 -10.74 7.70
CA ARG A 92 -12.33 -9.80 8.64
C ARG A 92 -12.76 -10.48 9.94
N ALA A 93 -13.44 -11.62 9.86
CA ALA A 93 -13.95 -12.31 11.03
C ALA A 93 -12.80 -12.79 11.92
N VAL A 94 -11.77 -13.38 11.32
CA VAL A 94 -10.63 -13.92 12.06
C VAL A 94 -9.65 -12.82 12.46
N GLY A 95 -9.40 -11.85 11.58
CA GLY A 95 -8.51 -10.72 11.85
C GLY A 95 -8.97 -9.87 13.04
N ARG A 96 -10.29 -9.64 13.22
CA ARG A 96 -10.81 -8.94 14.42
C ARG A 96 -10.54 -9.68 15.73
N ARG A 97 -10.40 -11.01 15.69
CA ARG A 97 -10.05 -11.85 16.84
C ARG A 97 -8.54 -11.86 17.09
N LEU A 98 -7.74 -12.00 16.04
CA LEU A 98 -6.27 -12.10 16.15
C LEU A 98 -5.62 -10.74 16.45
N TRP A 99 -6.14 -9.67 15.85
CA TRP A 99 -5.54 -8.33 15.89
C TRP A 99 -6.59 -7.29 16.33
N PRO A 100 -7.08 -7.34 17.58
CA PRO A 100 -8.08 -6.40 18.05
C PRO A 100 -7.53 -4.96 18.02
N TYR A 101 -8.27 -4.06 17.39
CA TYR A 101 -7.93 -2.63 17.29
C TYR A 101 -9.18 -1.76 17.45
N THR A 102 -8.97 -0.47 17.74
CA THR A 102 -10.02 0.55 17.70
C THR A 102 -9.78 1.45 16.49
N PRO A 103 -10.77 1.66 15.60
CA PRO A 103 -10.67 2.62 14.52
C PRO A 103 -10.46 4.03 15.08
N THR A 104 -9.66 4.85 14.40
CA THR A 104 -9.44 6.25 14.81
C THR A 104 -9.78 7.19 13.66
N ALA A 105 -10.35 8.35 13.98
CA ALA A 105 -10.54 9.43 13.02
C ALA A 105 -9.27 10.28 13.04
N GLY A 106 -8.51 10.25 11.94
CA GLY A 106 -7.32 11.06 11.78
C GLY A 106 -7.65 12.46 11.27
N HIS A 107 -6.79 13.42 11.55
CA HIS A 107 -6.88 14.77 10.96
C HIS A 107 -6.17 14.84 9.60
N ASP A 108 -5.24 13.91 9.34
CA ASP A 108 -4.45 13.83 8.12
C ASP A 108 -4.03 12.38 7.81
N GLN A 109 -3.32 12.20 6.69
CA GLN A 109 -2.78 10.91 6.21
C GLN A 109 -1.60 10.35 7.04
N THR A 110 -1.17 11.06 8.09
CA THR A 110 -0.13 10.60 9.03
C THR A 110 -0.70 10.21 10.38
N SER A 111 -1.95 10.58 10.64
CA SER A 111 -2.68 10.17 11.82
C SER A 111 -2.87 8.66 11.81
N PRO A 112 -2.73 7.97 12.96
CA PRO A 112 -3.07 6.56 13.04
C PRO A 112 -4.48 6.31 12.48
N ALA A 113 -4.63 5.25 11.69
CA ALA A 113 -5.93 4.79 11.21
C ALA A 113 -6.59 3.87 12.25
N ILE A 114 -5.77 3.22 13.08
CA ILE A 114 -6.14 2.24 14.08
C ILE A 114 -5.31 2.45 15.35
N MET A 115 -5.86 2.04 16.48
CA MET A 115 -5.16 1.91 17.76
C MET A 115 -5.18 0.43 18.18
N PRO A 116 -4.03 -0.27 18.22
CA PRO A 116 -3.98 -1.65 18.71
C PRO A 116 -4.47 -1.77 20.15
N ARG A 117 -5.23 -2.83 20.45
CA ARG A 117 -5.76 -3.10 21.81
C ARG A 117 -4.97 -4.14 22.59
N THR A 118 -4.11 -4.89 21.93
CA THR A 118 -3.28 -5.94 22.54
C THR A 118 -1.88 -5.91 21.98
N SER A 119 -0.96 -6.65 22.61
CA SER A 119 0.41 -6.83 22.11
C SER A 119 0.49 -7.67 20.84
N ALA A 120 -0.57 -8.38 20.44
CA ALA A 120 -0.62 -9.17 19.21
C ALA A 120 -0.60 -8.30 17.94
N LEU A 121 -0.84 -6.99 18.08
CA LEU A 121 -0.78 -6.03 17.00
C LEU A 121 0.09 -4.84 17.40
N VAL A 122 1.07 -4.48 16.57
CA VAL A 122 1.96 -3.32 16.78
C VAL A 122 1.89 -2.44 15.56
N LEU A 123 1.57 -1.15 15.76
CA LEU A 123 1.60 -0.15 14.70
C LEU A 123 2.98 0.54 14.67
N GLY A 124 3.62 0.53 13.50
CA GLY A 124 4.85 1.25 13.23
C GLY A 124 4.68 2.77 13.30
N THR A 125 5.75 3.47 13.65
CA THR A 125 5.73 4.94 13.83
C THR A 125 6.33 5.70 12.64
N SER A 126 6.85 4.97 11.66
CA SER A 126 7.56 5.51 10.49
C SER A 126 6.63 6.11 9.41
N TYR A 127 5.86 7.15 9.72
CA TYR A 127 4.85 7.74 8.81
C TYR A 127 5.44 8.57 7.65
N ARG A 128 6.66 9.11 7.79
CA ARG A 128 7.23 10.11 6.85
C ARG A 128 8.34 9.59 5.93
N HIS A 129 8.36 8.29 5.60
CA HIS A 129 9.41 7.69 4.75
C HIS A 129 10.82 7.82 5.36
N GLN A 130 10.97 7.98 6.68
CA GLN A 130 12.29 8.16 7.26
C GLN A 130 12.78 6.80 7.77
N LEU A 131 13.75 6.22 7.07
CA LEU A 131 14.40 4.97 7.49
C LEU A 131 14.93 5.02 8.93
N LYS A 132 15.18 6.24 9.44
CA LYS A 132 15.67 6.51 10.80
C LYS A 132 14.67 6.14 11.91
N ASP A 133 13.39 5.97 11.59
CA ASP A 133 12.35 5.66 12.57
C ASP A 133 12.22 4.14 12.81
N TYR A 134 12.63 3.33 11.83
CA TYR A 134 12.59 1.86 11.92
C TYR A 134 13.40 1.25 13.08
N PRO A 135 14.59 1.76 13.46
CA PRO A 135 15.30 1.27 14.64
C PRO A 135 14.45 1.35 15.92
N ALA A 136 13.66 2.41 16.11
CA ALA A 136 12.77 2.53 17.27
C ALA A 136 11.63 1.50 17.19
N ASP A 137 11.06 1.30 16.00
CA ASP A 137 10.05 0.28 15.76
C ASP A 137 10.59 -1.13 16.05
N VAL A 138 11.78 -1.47 15.56
CA VAL A 138 12.46 -2.75 15.80
C VAL A 138 12.80 -2.96 17.27
N ASN A 139 13.22 -1.93 17.99
CA ASN A 139 13.49 -2.03 19.43
C ASN A 139 12.25 -2.44 20.23
N ARG A 140 11.04 -2.03 19.81
CA ARG A 140 9.76 -2.47 20.43
C ARG A 140 9.42 -3.93 20.16
N LEU A 141 10.11 -4.57 19.21
CA LEU A 141 9.92 -5.96 18.82
C LEU A 141 10.94 -6.91 19.46
N ARG A 142 12.04 -6.40 20.02
CA ARG A 142 13.07 -7.22 20.68
C ARG A 142 12.49 -8.05 21.83
N GLY A 143 12.90 -9.31 21.92
CA GLY A 143 12.43 -10.26 22.93
C GLY A 143 11.05 -10.84 22.66
N ARG A 144 10.37 -10.42 21.58
CA ARG A 144 9.19 -11.14 21.07
C ARG A 144 9.65 -12.36 20.30
N GLY A 145 8.87 -13.43 20.30
CA GLY A 145 9.11 -14.59 19.44
C GLY A 145 8.83 -14.27 17.97
N ARG A 146 7.85 -14.97 17.40
CA ARG A 146 7.45 -14.81 16.00
C ARG A 146 6.75 -13.46 15.77
N VAL A 147 7.31 -12.64 14.88
CA VAL A 147 6.75 -11.36 14.47
C VAL A 147 6.55 -11.34 12.96
N TRP A 148 5.31 -11.18 12.54
CA TRP A 148 4.91 -10.91 11.16
C TRP A 148 5.02 -9.42 10.88
N VAL A 149 5.77 -9.02 9.86
CA VAL A 149 6.04 -7.63 9.50
C VAL A 149 5.40 -7.35 8.15
N LEU A 150 4.33 -6.55 8.11
CA LEU A 150 3.56 -6.24 6.91
C LEU A 150 3.88 -4.87 6.32
N PHE A 151 4.22 -4.87 5.02
CA PHE A 151 4.40 -3.70 4.18
C PHE A 151 3.38 -3.73 3.03
N THR A 152 2.80 -2.58 2.68
CA THR A 152 1.89 -2.44 1.52
C THR A 152 2.47 -1.58 0.41
N HIS A 153 3.47 -0.77 0.75
CA HIS A 153 4.09 0.16 -0.17
C HIS A 153 5.58 0.27 0.15
N ASN A 154 6.44 -0.13 -0.79
CA ASN A 154 7.89 -0.08 -0.62
C ASN A 154 8.49 1.28 -1.07
N PHE A 155 7.92 1.91 -2.09
CA PHE A 155 8.43 3.17 -2.66
C PHE A 155 8.62 4.32 -1.62
N PRO A 156 9.68 5.15 -1.72
CA PRO A 156 10.77 5.13 -2.71
C PRO A 156 11.86 4.09 -2.40
N PHE A 157 11.70 3.28 -1.36
CA PHE A 157 12.71 2.31 -0.96
C PHE A 157 12.46 0.94 -1.60
N ASP A 158 13.52 0.19 -1.82
CA ASP A 158 13.36 -1.24 -2.10
C ASP A 158 13.01 -1.99 -0.80
N LEU A 159 12.43 -3.19 -0.94
CA LEU A 159 12.07 -4.04 0.19
C LEU A 159 13.30 -4.37 1.06
N LYS A 160 14.46 -4.58 0.44
CA LYS A 160 15.71 -4.91 1.14
C LYS A 160 16.12 -3.81 2.12
N THR A 161 15.95 -2.54 1.74
CA THR A 161 16.26 -1.38 2.55
C THR A 161 15.29 -1.27 3.72
N LEU A 162 13.99 -1.53 3.48
CA LEU A 162 12.96 -1.51 4.52
C LEU A 162 13.10 -2.66 5.52
N THR A 163 13.52 -3.84 5.08
CA THR A 163 13.68 -5.02 5.94
C THR A 163 15.04 -5.09 6.63
N SER A 164 16.03 -4.37 6.13
CA SER A 164 17.40 -4.36 6.67
C SER A 164 17.47 -4.14 8.20
N PRO A 165 16.70 -3.22 8.82
CA PRO A 165 16.67 -3.09 10.28
C PRO A 165 16.12 -4.33 11.00
N PHE A 166 15.14 -5.02 10.43
CA PHE A 166 14.55 -6.23 11.01
C PHE A 166 15.51 -7.41 10.90
N GLN A 167 16.11 -7.61 9.72
CA GLN A 167 17.09 -8.67 9.47
C GLN A 167 18.35 -8.55 10.35
N ARG A 168 18.75 -7.33 10.72
CA ARG A 168 19.88 -7.14 11.64
C ARG A 168 19.59 -7.52 13.09
N ASN A 169 18.32 -7.52 13.49
CA ASN A 169 17.91 -7.67 14.89
C ASN A 169 17.06 -8.92 15.14
N GLY A 170 16.77 -9.70 14.11
CA GLY A 170 15.97 -10.91 14.19
C GLY A 170 16.25 -11.84 13.02
N LYS A 171 15.91 -13.12 13.19
CA LYS A 171 16.09 -14.15 12.18
C LYS A 171 14.87 -14.23 11.28
N GLN A 172 15.01 -13.96 9.98
CA GLN A 172 13.92 -14.18 9.03
C GLN A 172 13.60 -15.68 8.94
N LEU A 173 12.34 -16.03 9.14
CA LEU A 173 11.82 -17.39 9.08
C LEU A 173 11.04 -17.65 7.79
N ASP A 174 10.35 -16.63 7.27
CA ASP A 174 9.48 -16.76 6.09
C ASP A 174 9.26 -15.42 5.38
N GLU A 175 8.78 -15.47 4.14
CA GLU A 175 8.43 -14.31 3.32
C GLU A 175 7.32 -14.64 2.31
N ARG A 176 6.36 -13.73 2.18
CA ARG A 176 5.36 -13.76 1.12
C ARG A 176 5.15 -12.36 0.55
N ALA A 177 5.25 -12.24 -0.77
CA ALA A 177 5.00 -11.00 -1.49
C ALA A 177 3.79 -11.14 -2.43
N ASP A 178 3.05 -10.06 -2.58
CA ASP A 178 1.99 -9.91 -3.58
C ASP A 178 2.02 -8.47 -4.12
N GLY A 179 2.37 -8.33 -5.41
CA GLY A 179 2.54 -7.01 -6.03
C GLY A 179 3.62 -6.14 -5.37
N ILE A 180 3.19 -5.06 -4.72
CA ILE A 180 4.05 -4.12 -3.96
C ILE A 180 3.89 -4.26 -2.43
N ALA A 181 3.06 -5.20 -2.00
CA ALA A 181 2.90 -5.58 -0.61
C ALA A 181 3.72 -6.84 -0.32
N ALA A 182 4.19 -6.95 0.91
CA ALA A 182 4.91 -8.13 1.39
C ALA A 182 4.74 -8.28 2.90
N VAL A 183 4.69 -9.53 3.34
CA VAL A 183 4.77 -9.91 4.74
C VAL A 183 5.98 -10.80 4.96
N PHE A 184 6.70 -10.53 6.04
CA PHE A 184 7.89 -11.28 6.45
C PHE A 184 7.64 -11.83 7.84
N LEU A 185 8.10 -13.05 8.10
CA LEU A 185 8.10 -13.60 9.45
C LEU A 185 9.52 -13.54 9.99
N TYR A 186 9.67 -12.99 11.19
CA TYR A 186 10.93 -12.92 11.93
C TYR A 186 10.79 -13.57 13.29
N ASP A 187 11.91 -14.06 13.83
CA ASP A 187 12.08 -14.36 15.25
C ASP A 187 12.97 -13.31 15.90
N PHE A 188 12.46 -12.64 16.94
CA PHE A 188 13.17 -11.61 17.71
C PHE A 188 13.53 -12.08 19.13
N ALA A 189 13.40 -13.38 19.44
CA ALA A 189 13.72 -13.94 20.75
C ALA A 189 15.21 -14.30 20.90
N SER A 190 15.99 -14.16 19.82
CA SER A 190 17.43 -14.49 19.77
C SER A 190 18.34 -13.29 19.99
#